data_AF-A0A1I9G449-F1
#
_entry.id   AF-A0A1I9G449-F1
#
_cell.length_a   1.000
_cell.length_b   1.000
_cell.length_c   1.000
_cell.angle_alpha   90.00
_cell.angle_beta   90.00
_cell.angle_gamma   90.00
#
_symmetry.space_group_name_H-M   'P 1'
#
loop_
_entity.id
_entity.type
_entity.pdbx_description
1 polymer ?
#
loop_
_entity_poly.entity_id
_entity_poly.type
_entity_poly.pdbx_seq_one_letter_code
_entity_poly.pdbx_strand_id
1 'polypeptide(L)' 'MAAGSNAISNQVSFNLFAVGHRQNYQEKVYEEIKYVLGDTERGITINDVKKLKYLYQCICETGRITSNAVVM' A
#
# COMPACT_ATOMS: atom_id res chain seq x y z
N MET A 1 -8.60 8.39 20.56
CA MET A 1 -7.99 7.78 19.36
C MET A 1 -9.09 7.24 18.48
N ALA A 2 -9.81 8.10 17.76
CA ALA A 2 -10.97 7.71 16.95
C ALA A 2 -10.86 8.28 15.52
N ALA A 3 -10.49 9.57 15.38
CA ALA A 3 -10.32 10.20 14.07
C ALA A 3 -9.24 9.54 13.17
N GLY A 4 -8.17 8.99 13.75
CA GLY A 4 -7.13 8.29 12.99
C GLY A 4 -7.58 6.95 12.41
N SER A 5 -8.41 6.20 13.14
CA SER A 5 -8.80 4.84 12.74
C SER A 5 -9.68 4.84 11.50
N ASN A 6 -10.65 5.76 11.38
CA ASN A 6 -11.54 5.83 10.23
C ASN A 6 -10.82 6.26 8.95
N ALA A 7 -9.97 7.30 9.02
CA ALA A 7 -9.23 7.80 7.86
C ALA A 7 -8.23 6.75 7.33
N ILE A 8 -7.51 6.07 8.23
CA ILE A 8 -6.57 5.00 7.86
C ILE A 8 -7.34 3.82 7.24
N SER A 9 -8.47 3.42 7.83
CA SER A 9 -9.28 2.32 7.31
C SER A 9 -9.80 2.60 5.89
N ASN A 10 -10.24 3.84 5.62
CA ASN A 10 -10.66 4.26 4.29
C ASN A 10 -9.49 4.20 3.29
N GLN A 11 -8.33 4.76 3.66
CA GLN A 11 -7.16 4.75 2.78
C GLN A 11 -6.69 3.33 2.46
N VAL A 12 -6.68 2.43 3.44
CA VAL A 12 -6.33 1.01 3.23
C VAL A 12 -7.34 0.35 2.30
N SER A 13 -8.63 0.60 2.47
CA SER A 13 -9.69 0.07 1.61
C SER A 13 -9.50 0.52 0.15
N PHE A 14 -9.20 1.81 -0.08
CA PHE A 14 -8.91 2.32 -1.41
C PHE A 14 -7.63 1.74 -2.00
N ASN A 15 -6.57 1.56 -1.21
CA ASN A 15 -5.32 0.96 -1.67
C ASN A 15 -5.55 -0.49 -2.13
N LEU A 16 -6.30 -1.27 -1.36
CA LEU A 16 -6.67 -2.64 -1.72
C LEU A 16 -7.52 -2.67 -2.99
N PHE A 17 -8.51 -1.78 -3.10
CA PHE A 17 -9.33 -1.66 -4.30
C PHE A 17 -8.50 -1.32 -5.55
N ALA A 18 -7.62 -0.31 -5.45
CA ALA A 18 -6.81 0.17 -6.56
C ALA A 18 -5.80 -0.87 -7.06
N VAL A 19 -5.12 -1.56 -6.13
CA VAL A 19 -4.16 -2.61 -6.49
C VAL A 19 -4.89 -3.85 -7.02
N GLY A 20 -5.98 -4.28 -6.37
CA GLY A 20 -6.75 -5.46 -6.78
C GLY A 20 -7.40 -5.36 -8.16
N HIS A 21 -7.82 -4.16 -8.58
CA HIS A 21 -8.39 -3.94 -9.92
C HIS A 21 -7.33 -3.78 -11.02
N ARG A 22 -6.05 -3.67 -10.66
CA ARG A 22 -4.96 -3.41 -11.61
C ARG A 22 -3.90 -4.49 -11.48
N GLN A 23 -4.19 -5.68 -12.00
CA GLN A 23 -3.36 -6.89 -11.87
C GLN A 23 -1.88 -6.66 -12.22
N ASN A 24 -1.57 -5.87 -13.25
CA ASN A 24 -0.19 -5.54 -13.64
C ASN A 24 0.60 -4.81 -12.53
N TYR A 25 -0.06 -3.99 -11.71
CA TYR A 25 0.56 -3.28 -10.60
C TYR A 25 0.61 -4.17 -9.37
N GLN A 26 -0.43 -4.99 -9.15
CA GLN A 26 -0.44 -6.00 -8.10
C GLN A 26 0.72 -7.00 -8.24
N GLU A 27 0.99 -7.49 -9.45
CA GLU A 27 2.10 -8.40 -9.73
C GLU A 27 3.44 -7.74 -9.39
N LYS A 28 3.69 -6.51 -9.85
CA LYS A 28 4.91 -5.76 -9.53
C LYS A 28 5.10 -5.48 -8.04
N VAL A 29 4.02 -5.15 -7.33
CA VAL A 29 4.04 -5.01 -5.87
C VAL A 29 4.41 -6.34 -5.22
N TYR A 30 3.82 -7.44 -5.67
CA TYR A 30 4.09 -8.77 -5.13
C TYR A 30 5.54 -9.22 -5.39
N GLU A 31 6.08 -8.95 -6.58
CA GLU A 31 7.48 -9.19 -6.92
C GLU A 31 8.43 -8.35 -6.05
N GLU A 32 8.13 -7.05 -5.83
CA GLU A 32 8.92 -6.21 -4.94
C GLU A 32 8.93 -6.76 -3.50
N ILE A 33 7.75 -7.16 -3.00
CA ILE A 33 7.62 -7.75 -1.66
C ILE A 33 8.46 -9.02 -1.55
N LYS A 34 8.38 -9.93 -2.53
CA LYS A 34 9.21 -11.14 -2.57
C LYS A 34 10.70 -10.83 -2.67
N TYR A 35 11.09 -9.84 -3.46
CA TYR A 35 12.49 -9.45 -3.59
C TYR A 35 13.06 -8.88 -2.30
N VAL A 36 12.30 -8.05 -1.59
CA VAL A 36 12.75 -7.38 -0.36
C VAL A 36 12.68 -8.31 0.85
N LEU A 37 11.59 -9.08 0.99
CA LEU A 37 11.35 -9.92 2.16
C LEU A 37 11.84 -11.35 1.97
N GLY A 38 11.90 -11.87 0.75
CA GLY A 38 12.23 -13.27 0.47
C GLY A 38 11.34 -14.25 1.25
N ASP A 39 11.86 -15.45 1.48
CA ASP A 39 11.28 -16.45 2.40
C ASP A 39 11.91 -16.30 3.80
N THR A 40 11.82 -15.11 4.38
CA THR A 40 12.45 -14.85 5.69
C THR A 40 11.54 -15.29 6.83
N GLU A 41 12.06 -16.13 7.73
CA GLU A 41 11.37 -16.54 8.97
C GLU A 41 11.47 -15.48 10.07
N ARG A 42 12.28 -14.43 9.87
CA ARG A 42 12.40 -13.30 10.81
C ARG A 42 11.21 -12.34 10.68
N GLY A 43 10.92 -11.62 11.75
CA GLY A 43 9.93 -10.54 11.73
C GLY A 43 10.27 -9.44 10.71
N ILE A 44 9.23 -8.84 10.13
CA ILE A 44 9.34 -7.68 9.23
C ILE A 44 9.82 -6.47 10.03
N THR A 45 10.91 -5.84 9.61
CA THR A 45 11.44 -4.64 10.26
C THR A 45 11.08 -3.37 9.50
N ILE A 46 11.18 -2.22 10.15
CA ILE A 46 10.95 -0.93 9.49
C ILE A 46 11.95 -0.65 8.37
N ASN A 47 13.15 -1.25 8.43
CA ASN A 47 14.14 -1.12 7.37
C ASN A 47 13.74 -1.89 6.10
N ASP A 48 12.98 -2.98 6.25
CA ASP A 48 12.43 -3.72 5.11
C ASP A 48 11.29 -2.93 4.46
N VAL A 49 10.39 -2.36 5.27
CA VAL A 49 9.29 -1.51 4.78
C VAL A 49 9.83 -0.32 3.98
N LYS A 50 10.93 0.30 4.41
CA LYS A 50 11.60 1.40 3.67
C LYS A 50 12.12 1.00 2.28
N LYS A 51 12.33 -0.29 2.03
CA LYS A 51 12.78 -0.80 0.73
C LYS A 51 11.63 -1.08 -0.24
N LEU A 52 10.38 -1.14 0.24
CA LEU A 52 9.17 -1.33 -0.56
C LEU A 52 8.74 -0.01 -1.25
N LYS A 53 9.58 0.47 -2.16
CA LYS A 53 9.43 1.80 -2.79
C LYS A 53 8.26 1.82 -3.76
N TYR A 54 8.04 0.75 -4.50
CA TYR A 54 6.96 0.64 -5.46
C TYR A 54 5.60 0.54 -4.76
N LEU A 55 5.51 -0.26 -3.70
CA LEU A 55 4.32 -0.28 -2.84
C LEU A 55 4.00 1.11 -2.29
N TYR A 56 5.02 1.85 -1.80
CA TYR A 56 4.82 3.22 -1.34
C TYR A 56 4.32 4.16 -2.45
N GLN A 57 4.85 4.04 -3.66
CA GLN A 57 4.36 4.79 -4.83
C GLN A 57 2.89 4.46 -5.13
N CYS A 58 2.47 3.20 -5.05
CA CYS A 58 1.07 2.80 -5.23
C CYS A 58 0.15 3.42 -4.16
N ILE A 59 0.60 3.51 -2.91
CA ILE A 59 -0.15 4.17 -1.82
C ILE A 59 -0.28 5.66 -2.11
N CYS A 60 0.81 6.34 -2.49
CA CYS A 60 0.78 7.76 -2.85
C CYS A 60 -0.13 8.03 -4.05
N GLU A 61 -0.05 7.19 -5.09
CA GLU A 61 -0.89 7.36 -6.28
C GLU A 61 -2.36 7.08 -5.98
N THR A 62 -2.66 6.08 -5.16
CA THR A 62 -4.03 5.85 -4.68
C THR A 62 -4.52 7.07 -3.91
N GLY A 63 -3.72 7.59 -2.98
CA GLY A 63 -4.02 8.83 -2.27
C GLY A 63 -4.25 10.02 -3.21
N ARG A 64 -3.49 10.16 -4.29
CA ARG A 64 -3.66 11.22 -5.29
C ARG A 64 -5.00 11.11 -6.03
N ILE A 65 -5.41 9.90 -6.42
CA ILE A 65 -6.67 9.68 -7.14
C ILE A 65 -7.89 9.71 -6.22
N THR A 66 -7.76 9.33 -4.95
CA THR A 66 -8.88 9.29 -3.99
C THR A 66 -9.01 10.54 -3.13
N SER A 67 -7.94 11.32 -2.93
CA SER A 67 -8.00 12.58 -2.14
C SER A 67 -8.77 13.71 -2.82
N ASN A 68 -9.37 13.46 -3.98
CA ASN A 68 -10.37 14.37 -4.56
C ASN A 68 -11.82 13.98 -4.21
N ALA A 69 -12.04 12.89 -3.46
CA ALA A 69 -13.37 12.35 -3.14
C ALA A 69 -13.82 12.54 -1.68
N VAL A 70 -12.98 13.10 -0.81
CA VAL A 70 -13.44 13.61 0.52
C VAL A 70 -13.92 15.06 0.42
N VAL A 71 -14.33 15.46 -0.78
CA VAL A 71 -15.03 16.71 -1.07
C VAL A 71 -16.32 16.36 -1.82
N MET A 72 -17.20 15.63 -1.15
CA MET A 72 -18.63 15.62 -1.41
C MET A 72 -19.38 15.35 -0.10
#